data_AF-A0A974GUX3-F1
#
_entry.id   AF-A0A974GUX3-F1
#
_cell.length_a   1.000
_cell.length_b   1.000
_cell.length_c   1.000
_cell.angle_alpha   90.00
_cell.angle_beta   90.00
_cell.angle_gamma   90.00
#
_symmetry.space_group_name_H-M   'P 1'
#
loop_
_entity.id
_entity.type
_entity.pdbx_description
1 polymer ?
#
loop_
_entity_poly.entity_id
_entity_poly.type
_entity_poly.pdbx_seq_one_letter_code
_entity_poly.pdbx_strand_id
1 'polypeptide(L)'
;MNLVTEKINKTGAVIVAAGMSSRMKDFKPLMKIGKYSMIENAVINYKKSGIDEIIIVTGFRENDIKEKLTGYDVKFVHNKDYSKTQMFDSVCIGLKEFADNADMIFITPADCPFVQTYTLKKMMEEMDNNELYYIRPYYLGKSGHPLLVSNKCAGIILEHDGAMGLKGAVNKISENYKNMSFVDPGILLDADNPSEFQKLLSYKENSKYPSMDICRQIYDNFNISKEIKLHSEKVTEVALSIYNMMYKCGIILNKDLIVAASMLHDIAKGEKKHNIVAAQWIREMGYKEVSDIIEEHMHLRDYNDEITEKEVVYLADKLVAGDRLVTIEQKFAAKEQLYAYDLNVLKIIKERKEQAMKCYSMIYKQEENNICAIETSMEEK
;
A
#
# COMPACT_ATOMS: atom_id res chain seq x y z
N MET A 1 27.21 -9.58 -28.39
CA MET A 1 26.51 -8.77 -27.38
C MET A 1 25.05 -8.76 -27.80
N ASN A 2 24.31 -9.81 -27.42
CA ASN A 2 22.89 -9.89 -27.73
C ASN A 2 22.19 -8.90 -26.81
N LEU A 3 21.69 -7.81 -27.38
CA LEU A 3 20.68 -6.99 -26.75
C LEU A 3 19.47 -7.89 -26.59
N VAL A 4 19.34 -8.52 -25.41
CA VAL A 4 18.07 -9.09 -24.98
C VAL A 4 17.16 -7.88 -24.85
N THR A 5 16.35 -7.62 -25.87
CA THR A 5 15.19 -6.75 -25.72
C THR A 5 14.35 -7.37 -24.63
N GLU A 6 14.32 -6.75 -23.44
CA GLU A 6 13.39 -7.13 -22.38
C GLU A 6 11.99 -7.16 -23.00
N LYS A 7 11.40 -8.35 -23.08
CA LYS A 7 10.04 -8.51 -23.55
C LYS A 7 9.16 -7.80 -22.52
N ILE A 8 8.56 -6.69 -22.90
CA ILE A 8 7.53 -6.05 -22.07
C ILE A 8 6.31 -6.96 -22.15
N ASN A 9 6.02 -7.68 -21.07
CA ASN A 9 4.85 -8.56 -21.00
C ASN A 9 3.58 -7.71 -20.93
N LYS A 10 2.61 -8.03 -21.77
CA LYS A 10 1.33 -7.32 -21.83
C LYS A 10 0.39 -7.86 -20.75
N THR A 11 -0.18 -6.94 -19.97
CA THR A 11 -0.96 -7.24 -18.78
C THR A 11 -2.45 -6.93 -19.00
N GLY A 12 -3.29 -7.90 -18.66
CA GLY A 12 -4.75 -7.77 -18.74
C GLY A 12 -5.40 -7.82 -17.36
N ALA A 13 -6.63 -7.30 -17.27
CA ALA A 13 -7.52 -7.61 -16.17
C ALA A 13 -8.96 -7.83 -16.63
N VAL A 14 -9.58 -8.87 -16.07
CA VAL A 14 -11.01 -9.16 -16.17
C VAL A 14 -11.65 -8.79 -14.84
N ILE A 15 -12.48 -7.74 -14.85
CA ILE A 15 -13.30 -7.33 -13.71
C ILE A 15 -14.74 -7.82 -13.96
N VAL A 16 -15.21 -8.76 -13.16
CA VAL A 16 -16.54 -9.36 -13.32
C VAL A 16 -17.58 -8.57 -12.53
N ALA A 17 -18.52 -7.95 -13.24
CA ALA A 17 -19.60 -7.13 -12.71
C ALA A 17 -21.00 -7.57 -13.20
N ALA A 18 -21.14 -8.81 -13.69
CA ALA A 18 -22.37 -9.30 -14.32
C ALA A 18 -23.46 -9.76 -13.33
N GLY A 19 -23.13 -9.95 -12.06
CA GLY A 19 -24.02 -10.51 -11.05
C GLY A 19 -25.15 -9.57 -10.60
N MET A 20 -26.31 -10.12 -10.23
CA MET A 20 -27.52 -9.34 -9.91
C MET A 20 -27.55 -8.71 -8.51
N SER A 21 -26.56 -8.97 -7.65
CA SER A 21 -26.52 -8.45 -6.26
C SER A 21 -27.75 -8.82 -5.39
N SER A 22 -28.39 -9.97 -5.63
CA SER A 22 -29.69 -10.34 -5.02
C SER A 22 -29.72 -10.41 -3.48
N ARG A 23 -28.57 -10.59 -2.83
CA ARG A 23 -28.42 -10.58 -1.36
C ARG A 23 -28.31 -9.18 -0.77
N MET A 24 -28.14 -8.17 -1.61
CA MET A 24 -27.99 -6.77 -1.24
C MET A 24 -29.27 -5.99 -1.55
N LYS A 25 -29.53 -4.92 -0.79
CA LYS A 25 -30.68 -4.02 -1.06
C LYS A 25 -30.41 -3.04 -2.20
N ASP A 26 -29.20 -3.04 -2.74
CA ASP A 26 -28.74 -2.16 -3.81
C ASP A 26 -27.73 -2.90 -4.70
N PHE A 27 -27.41 -2.34 -5.85
CA PHE A 27 -26.52 -2.93 -6.83
C PHE A 27 -25.06 -2.68 -6.46
N LYS A 28 -24.40 -3.73 -5.94
CA LYS A 28 -23.05 -3.68 -5.36
C LYS A 28 -22.08 -2.83 -6.18
N PRO A 29 -21.84 -3.08 -7.49
CA PRO A 29 -20.77 -2.40 -8.22
C PRO A 29 -20.87 -0.86 -8.18
N LEU A 30 -22.08 -0.31 -8.05
CA LEU A 30 -22.35 1.13 -8.03
C LEU A 30 -22.45 1.74 -6.63
N MET A 31 -22.44 0.93 -5.57
CA MET A 31 -22.45 1.43 -4.19
C MET A 31 -21.18 2.22 -3.90
N LYS A 32 -21.33 3.38 -3.25
CA LYS A 32 -20.24 4.33 -3.00
C LYS A 32 -19.41 3.96 -1.78
N ILE A 33 -18.10 4.03 -1.94
CA ILE A 33 -17.13 4.02 -0.84
C ILE A 33 -16.24 5.27 -0.96
N GLY A 34 -16.48 6.23 -0.07
CA GLY A 34 -15.91 7.57 -0.18
C GLY A 34 -16.42 8.29 -1.44
N LYS A 35 -15.51 8.76 -2.29
CA LYS A 35 -15.85 9.52 -3.50
C LYS A 35 -16.24 8.65 -4.70
N TYR A 36 -15.86 7.37 -4.71
CA TYR A 36 -15.98 6.47 -5.85
C TYR A 36 -16.87 5.26 -5.53
N SER A 37 -17.50 4.66 -6.52
CA SER A 37 -18.17 3.37 -6.40
C SER A 37 -17.17 2.22 -6.25
N MET A 38 -17.65 1.03 -5.88
CA MET A 38 -16.78 -0.16 -5.78
C MET A 38 -16.06 -0.45 -7.10
N ILE A 39 -16.79 -0.43 -8.22
CA ILE A 39 -16.19 -0.69 -9.53
C ILE A 39 -15.20 0.40 -9.96
N GLU A 40 -15.47 1.68 -9.63
CA GLU A 40 -14.52 2.76 -9.89
C GLU A 40 -13.23 2.57 -9.07
N ASN A 41 -13.33 2.22 -7.79
CA ASN A 41 -12.14 1.95 -6.95
C ASN A 41 -11.31 0.79 -7.54
N ALA A 42 -11.96 -0.30 -7.97
CA ALA A 42 -11.28 -1.42 -8.62
C ALA A 42 -10.55 -0.95 -9.90
N VAL A 43 -11.24 -0.28 -10.82
CA VAL A 43 -10.63 0.22 -12.07
C VAL A 43 -9.45 1.17 -11.80
N ILE A 44 -9.62 2.11 -10.86
CA ILE A 44 -8.55 3.06 -10.48
C ILE A 44 -7.32 2.33 -9.96
N ASN A 45 -7.49 1.34 -9.08
CA ASN A 45 -6.38 0.60 -8.49
C ASN A 45 -5.63 -0.25 -9.51
N TYR A 46 -6.37 -0.84 -10.46
CA TYR A 46 -5.78 -1.64 -11.53
C TYR A 46 -5.00 -0.75 -12.52
N LYS A 47 -5.57 0.38 -12.94
CA LYS A 47 -4.84 1.34 -13.80
C LYS A 47 -3.60 1.93 -13.11
N LYS A 48 -3.68 2.28 -11.82
CA LYS A 48 -2.51 2.75 -11.05
C LYS A 48 -1.38 1.72 -10.94
N SER A 49 -1.72 0.44 -11.06
CA SER A 49 -0.75 -0.66 -11.02
C SER A 49 -0.05 -0.88 -12.36
N GLY A 50 -0.44 -0.16 -13.43
CA GLY A 50 0.19 -0.25 -14.75
C GLY A 50 -0.43 -1.32 -15.66
N ILE A 51 -1.67 -1.75 -15.39
CA ILE A 51 -2.35 -2.76 -16.20
C ILE A 51 -2.76 -2.15 -17.54
N ASP A 52 -2.33 -2.78 -18.64
CA ASP A 52 -2.50 -2.24 -20.00
C ASP A 52 -3.97 -2.19 -20.41
N GLU A 53 -4.66 -3.33 -20.29
CA GLU A 53 -6.03 -3.49 -20.78
C GLU A 53 -6.95 -4.04 -19.69
N ILE A 54 -8.07 -3.36 -19.45
CA ILE A 54 -9.07 -3.74 -18.45
C ILE A 54 -10.38 -4.02 -19.17
N ILE A 55 -10.89 -5.23 -18.97
CA ILE A 55 -12.17 -5.70 -19.50
C ILE A 55 -13.16 -5.82 -18.35
N ILE A 56 -14.25 -5.06 -18.46
CA ILE A 56 -15.39 -5.13 -17.56
C ILE A 56 -16.44 -6.06 -18.15
N VAL A 57 -16.68 -7.18 -17.49
CA VAL A 57 -17.74 -8.11 -17.89
C VAL A 57 -19.02 -7.70 -17.17
N THR A 58 -19.98 -7.19 -17.94
CA THR A 58 -21.26 -6.69 -17.45
C THR A 58 -22.39 -7.71 -17.69
N GLY A 59 -23.53 -7.45 -17.05
CA GLY A 59 -24.73 -8.28 -17.15
C GLY A 59 -25.91 -7.43 -16.70
N PHE A 60 -26.41 -7.69 -15.49
CA PHE A 60 -27.44 -6.85 -14.90
C PHE A 60 -26.99 -5.38 -14.79
N ARG A 61 -27.87 -4.45 -15.20
CA ARG A 61 -27.63 -2.98 -15.17
C ARG A 61 -26.36 -2.52 -15.90
N GLU A 62 -26.04 -3.12 -17.06
CA GLU A 62 -24.88 -2.74 -17.89
C GLU A 62 -24.81 -1.24 -18.18
N ASN A 63 -25.93 -0.61 -18.57
CA ASN A 63 -25.94 0.81 -18.94
C ASN A 63 -25.47 1.70 -17.79
N ASP A 64 -25.89 1.41 -16.57
CA ASP A 64 -25.52 2.18 -15.39
C ASP A 64 -24.02 2.02 -15.07
N ILE A 65 -23.46 0.83 -15.31
CA ILE A 65 -22.01 0.59 -15.19
C ILE A 65 -21.25 1.39 -16.25
N LYS A 66 -21.69 1.34 -17.51
CA LYS A 66 -21.06 2.09 -18.61
C LYS A 66 -21.10 3.59 -18.37
N GLU A 67 -22.24 4.10 -17.93
CA GLU A 67 -22.38 5.50 -17.56
C GLU A 67 -21.41 5.85 -16.43
N LYS A 68 -21.38 5.04 -15.36
CA LYS A 68 -20.51 5.30 -14.20
C LYS A 68 -19.02 5.28 -14.55
N LEU A 69 -18.61 4.44 -15.49
CA LEU A 69 -17.23 4.31 -15.96
C LEU A 69 -16.94 5.15 -17.22
N THR A 70 -17.79 6.12 -17.55
CA THR A 70 -17.51 7.05 -18.64
C THR A 70 -16.23 7.83 -18.36
N GLY A 71 -15.34 7.88 -19.35
CA GLY A 71 -14.03 8.54 -19.24
C GLY A 71 -12.91 7.66 -18.68
N TYR A 72 -13.21 6.45 -18.21
CA TYR A 72 -12.19 5.44 -17.91
C TYR A 72 -11.83 4.66 -19.17
N ASP A 73 -10.54 4.41 -19.37
CA ASP A 73 -10.02 3.60 -20.47
C ASP A 73 -10.21 2.09 -20.18
N VAL A 74 -11.43 1.60 -20.41
CA VAL A 74 -11.83 0.21 -20.19
C VAL A 74 -12.69 -0.30 -21.34
N LYS A 75 -12.62 -1.62 -21.60
CA LYS A 75 -13.47 -2.30 -22.58
C LYS A 75 -14.64 -3.00 -21.87
N PHE A 76 -15.80 -3.01 -22.49
CA PHE A 76 -16.97 -3.71 -21.97
C PHE A 76 -17.30 -4.95 -22.78
N VAL A 77 -17.61 -6.04 -22.10
CA VAL A 77 -18.22 -7.22 -22.70
C VAL A 77 -19.46 -7.60 -21.91
N HIS A 78 -20.53 -7.94 -22.61
CA HIS A 78 -21.83 -8.22 -22.00
C HIS A 78 -22.12 -9.72 -21.97
N ASN A 79 -22.37 -10.25 -20.76
CA ASN A 79 -22.94 -11.58 -20.59
C ASN A 79 -24.46 -11.51 -20.77
N LYS A 80 -24.95 -11.84 -21.97
CA LYS A 80 -26.39 -11.82 -22.30
C LYS A 80 -27.23 -12.77 -21.43
N ASP A 81 -26.63 -13.86 -20.94
CA ASP A 81 -27.29 -14.90 -20.17
C ASP A 81 -27.02 -14.77 -18.66
N TYR A 82 -26.63 -13.57 -18.17
CA TYR A 82 -26.25 -13.31 -16.77
C TYR A 82 -27.26 -13.81 -15.72
N SER A 83 -28.53 -13.93 -16.09
CA SER A 83 -29.61 -14.41 -15.21
C SER A 83 -29.66 -15.94 -15.06
N LYS A 84 -29.01 -16.68 -15.96
CA LYS A 84 -28.99 -18.15 -16.04
C LYS A 84 -27.59 -18.75 -15.85
N THR A 85 -26.55 -17.94 -16.02
CA THR A 85 -25.14 -18.35 -15.88
C THR A 85 -24.59 -18.08 -14.48
N GLN A 86 -23.41 -18.63 -14.19
CA GLN A 86 -22.65 -18.38 -12.97
C GLN A 86 -21.53 -17.35 -13.20
N MET A 87 -20.85 -16.97 -12.11
CA MET A 87 -19.68 -16.08 -12.18
C MET A 87 -18.59 -16.64 -13.11
N PHE A 88 -18.40 -17.96 -13.10
CA PHE A 88 -17.40 -18.64 -13.93
C PHE A 88 -17.60 -18.37 -15.43
N ASP A 89 -18.83 -18.39 -15.93
CA ASP A 89 -19.14 -18.08 -17.32
C ASP A 89 -18.72 -16.66 -17.69
N SER A 90 -18.94 -15.71 -16.76
CA SER A 90 -18.53 -14.31 -16.95
C SER A 90 -17.01 -14.15 -16.95
N VAL A 91 -16.29 -14.91 -16.13
CA VAL A 91 -14.82 -15.00 -16.21
C VAL A 91 -14.38 -15.50 -17.58
N CYS A 92 -14.97 -16.59 -18.07
CA CYS A 92 -14.64 -17.15 -19.38
C CYS A 92 -14.95 -16.18 -20.53
N ILE A 93 -16.06 -15.44 -20.45
CA ILE A 93 -16.40 -14.38 -21.42
C ILE A 93 -15.31 -13.31 -21.45
N GLY A 94 -14.84 -12.84 -20.29
CA GLY A 94 -13.78 -11.85 -20.21
C GLY A 94 -12.42 -12.38 -20.69
N LEU A 95 -12.05 -13.61 -20.33
CA LEU A 95 -10.78 -14.22 -20.74
C LEU A 95 -10.68 -14.43 -22.25
N LYS A 96 -11.79 -14.75 -22.94
CA LYS A 96 -11.82 -14.94 -24.41
C LYS A 96 -11.37 -13.71 -25.18
N GLU A 97 -11.56 -12.51 -24.62
CA GLU A 97 -11.15 -11.26 -25.27
C GLU A 97 -9.63 -11.06 -25.29
N PHE A 98 -8.91 -11.70 -24.37
CA PHE A 98 -7.46 -11.63 -24.28
C PHE A 98 -6.73 -12.67 -25.13
N ALA A 99 -7.43 -13.39 -26.02
CA ALA A 99 -6.88 -14.44 -26.89
C ALA A 99 -5.52 -14.03 -27.52
N ASP A 100 -4.42 -14.57 -26.97
CA ASP A 100 -3.00 -14.24 -27.21
C ASP A 100 -2.57 -12.76 -27.08
N ASN A 101 -3.48 -11.88 -26.67
CA ASN A 101 -3.27 -10.43 -26.56
C ASN A 101 -2.81 -9.97 -25.18
N ALA A 102 -2.61 -10.88 -24.23
CA ALA A 102 -2.00 -10.61 -22.93
C ALA A 102 -1.18 -11.82 -22.49
N ASP A 103 -0.02 -11.57 -21.90
CA ASP A 103 0.87 -12.59 -21.35
C ASP A 103 0.36 -13.07 -19.98
N MET A 104 -0.22 -12.16 -19.20
CA MET A 104 -0.83 -12.45 -17.90
C MET A 104 -2.10 -11.63 -17.67
N ILE A 105 -3.05 -12.20 -16.94
CA ILE A 105 -4.39 -11.65 -16.77
C ILE A 105 -4.81 -11.76 -15.31
N PHE A 106 -5.16 -10.63 -14.69
CA PHE A 106 -5.84 -10.63 -13.40
C PHE A 106 -7.32 -10.94 -13.56
N ILE A 107 -7.88 -11.71 -12.63
CA ILE A 107 -9.30 -12.02 -12.55
C ILE A 107 -9.80 -11.59 -11.18
N THR A 108 -10.75 -10.64 -11.16
CA THR A 108 -11.33 -10.11 -9.93
C THR A 108 -12.84 -9.88 -10.05
N PRO A 109 -13.61 -10.12 -8.97
CA PRO A 109 -14.95 -9.58 -8.83
C PRO A 109 -14.92 -8.04 -8.70
N ALA A 110 -15.96 -7.37 -9.17
CA ALA A 110 -16.11 -5.92 -9.04
C ALA A 110 -16.41 -5.44 -7.60
N ASP A 111 -16.80 -6.35 -6.71
CA ASP A 111 -17.03 -6.09 -5.29
C ASP A 111 -15.79 -6.34 -4.40
N CYS A 112 -14.61 -6.56 -4.98
CA CYS A 112 -13.31 -6.61 -4.30
C CYS A 112 -12.45 -5.37 -4.63
N PRO A 113 -12.78 -4.17 -4.14
CA PRO A 113 -12.22 -2.92 -4.66
C PRO A 113 -10.84 -2.54 -4.12
N PHE A 114 -10.33 -3.20 -3.07
CA PHE A 114 -9.24 -2.66 -2.24
C PHE A 114 -7.91 -3.39 -2.28
N VAL A 115 -7.69 -4.29 -3.24
CA VAL A 115 -6.33 -4.82 -3.45
C VAL A 115 -5.33 -3.67 -3.67
N GLN A 116 -4.21 -3.73 -2.96
CA GLN A 116 -3.16 -2.72 -3.03
C GLN A 116 -2.37 -2.83 -4.34
N THR A 117 -1.86 -1.70 -4.82
CA THR A 117 -0.97 -1.67 -5.99
C THR A 117 0.32 -2.46 -5.74
N TYR A 118 0.84 -2.44 -4.51
CA TYR A 118 2.00 -3.24 -4.12
C TYR A 118 1.77 -4.74 -4.37
N THR A 119 0.61 -5.25 -3.95
CA THR A 119 0.21 -6.66 -4.17
C THR A 119 0.15 -6.99 -5.65
N LEU A 120 -0.54 -6.18 -6.45
CA LEU A 120 -0.68 -6.40 -7.90
C LEU A 120 0.69 -6.41 -8.59
N LYS A 121 1.54 -5.41 -8.32
CA LYS A 121 2.88 -5.33 -8.92
C LYS A 121 3.76 -6.51 -8.55
N LYS A 122 3.78 -6.91 -7.28
CA LYS A 122 4.58 -8.05 -6.82
C LYS A 122 4.10 -9.37 -7.42
N MET A 123 2.80 -9.54 -7.63
CA MET A 123 2.27 -10.69 -8.36
C MET A 123 2.73 -10.71 -9.83
N MET A 124 2.71 -9.56 -10.52
CA MET A 124 3.21 -9.47 -11.90
C MET A 124 4.71 -9.76 -11.99
N GLU A 125 5.51 -9.13 -11.12
CA GLU A 125 6.97 -9.38 -11.04
C GLU A 125 7.28 -10.86 -10.81
N GLU A 126 6.53 -11.54 -9.95
CA GLU A 126 6.71 -12.96 -9.69
C GLU A 126 6.33 -13.82 -10.91
N MET A 127 5.26 -13.46 -11.63
CA MET A 127 4.86 -14.13 -12.87
C MET A 127 5.87 -13.90 -14.00
N ASP A 128 6.49 -12.72 -14.06
CA ASP A 128 7.52 -12.42 -15.07
C ASP A 128 8.81 -13.20 -14.84
N ASN A 129 9.20 -13.36 -13.58
CA ASN A 129 10.44 -14.02 -13.20
C ASN A 129 10.36 -15.56 -13.24
N ASN A 130 9.16 -16.13 -13.36
CA ASN A 130 8.95 -17.57 -13.25
C ASN A 130 7.89 -18.05 -14.26
N GLU A 131 8.05 -19.25 -14.81
CA GLU A 131 7.03 -19.84 -15.69
C GLU A 131 5.83 -20.43 -14.91
N LEU A 132 5.05 -19.56 -14.28
CA LEU A 132 3.89 -19.94 -13.49
C LEU A 132 2.60 -19.96 -14.32
N TYR A 133 1.69 -20.85 -13.95
CA TYR A 133 0.32 -20.89 -14.44
C TYR A 133 -0.56 -19.89 -13.71
N TYR A 134 -0.51 -19.85 -12.38
CA TYR A 134 -1.24 -18.85 -11.64
C TYR A 134 -0.56 -18.45 -10.33
N ILE A 135 -0.91 -17.27 -9.85
CA ILE A 135 -0.53 -16.74 -8.55
C ILE A 135 -1.80 -16.35 -7.80
N ARG A 136 -1.85 -16.73 -6.53
CA ARG A 136 -2.95 -16.41 -5.62
C ARG A 136 -2.43 -15.62 -4.41
N PRO A 137 -3.02 -14.47 -4.06
CA PRO A 137 -2.62 -13.71 -2.89
C PRO A 137 -3.23 -14.32 -1.63
N TYR A 138 -2.48 -14.24 -0.54
CA TYR A 138 -2.83 -14.73 0.78
C TYR A 138 -2.60 -13.65 1.83
N TYR A 139 -3.51 -13.59 2.79
CA TYR A 139 -3.39 -12.76 3.96
C TYR A 139 -3.97 -13.49 5.16
N LEU A 140 -3.20 -13.57 6.26
CA LEU A 140 -3.58 -14.27 7.50
C LEU A 140 -4.14 -15.69 7.25
N GLY A 141 -3.45 -16.46 6.39
CA GLY A 141 -3.80 -17.86 6.09
C GLY A 141 -5.02 -18.04 5.17
N LYS A 142 -5.61 -16.95 4.67
CA LYS A 142 -6.75 -17.00 3.75
C LYS A 142 -6.34 -16.53 2.36
N SER A 143 -6.75 -17.25 1.33
CA SER A 143 -6.63 -16.80 -0.05
C SER A 143 -7.65 -15.72 -0.36
N GLY A 144 -7.25 -14.72 -1.14
CA GLY A 144 -8.10 -13.63 -1.58
C GLY A 144 -8.09 -13.38 -3.08
N HIS A 145 -8.57 -12.19 -3.46
CA HIS A 145 -8.58 -11.67 -4.82
C HIS A 145 -7.47 -10.62 -5.03
N PRO A 146 -6.96 -10.46 -6.26
CA PRO A 146 -7.32 -11.19 -7.48
C PRO A 146 -6.56 -12.50 -7.66
N LEU A 147 -7.02 -13.32 -8.60
CA LEU A 147 -6.19 -14.40 -9.17
C LEU A 147 -5.41 -13.82 -10.35
N LEU A 148 -4.09 -14.03 -10.42
CA LEU A 148 -3.30 -13.73 -11.61
C LEU A 148 -3.03 -15.03 -12.36
N VAL A 149 -3.33 -15.08 -13.65
CA VAL A 149 -3.12 -16.26 -14.49
C VAL A 149 -2.24 -15.91 -15.68
N SER A 150 -1.37 -16.82 -16.11
CA SER A 150 -0.72 -16.69 -17.41
C SER A 150 -1.69 -17.01 -18.54
N ASN A 151 -1.34 -16.60 -19.76
CA ASN A 151 -2.13 -16.91 -20.96
C ASN A 151 -2.40 -18.43 -21.11
N LYS A 152 -1.38 -19.26 -20.86
CA LYS A 152 -1.51 -20.74 -20.87
C LYS A 152 -2.58 -21.22 -19.88
N CYS A 153 -2.56 -20.68 -18.67
CA CYS A 153 -3.57 -21.02 -17.66
C CYS A 153 -4.97 -20.52 -18.02
N ALA A 154 -5.07 -19.36 -18.70
CA ALA A 154 -6.35 -18.89 -19.22
C ALA A 154 -6.97 -19.90 -20.21
N GLY A 155 -6.16 -20.50 -21.09
CA GLY A 155 -6.60 -21.59 -21.98
C GLY A 155 -7.18 -22.79 -21.22
N ILE A 156 -6.48 -23.26 -20.17
CA ILE A 156 -6.95 -24.35 -19.31
C ILE A 156 -8.28 -24.00 -18.63
N ILE A 157 -8.43 -22.76 -18.16
CA ILE A 157 -9.67 -22.27 -17.55
C ILE A 157 -10.82 -22.28 -18.56
N LEU A 158 -10.57 -21.86 -19.81
CA LEU A 158 -11.58 -21.80 -20.86
C LEU A 158 -12.10 -23.19 -21.28
N GLU A 159 -11.28 -24.23 -21.16
CA GLU A 159 -11.65 -25.62 -21.46
C GLU A 159 -12.39 -26.32 -20.30
N HIS A 160 -12.46 -25.68 -19.13
CA HIS A 160 -13.05 -26.29 -17.94
C HIS A 160 -14.59 -26.32 -18.01
N ASP A 161 -15.19 -27.42 -17.54
CA ASP A 161 -16.64 -27.70 -17.52
C ASP A 161 -17.47 -26.84 -16.54
N GLY A 162 -16.83 -25.88 -15.86
CA GLY A 162 -17.44 -25.05 -14.82
C GLY A 162 -17.73 -25.71 -13.47
N ALA A 163 -17.43 -27.00 -13.28
CA ALA A 163 -17.63 -27.66 -11.99
C ALA A 163 -16.80 -26.98 -10.88
N MET A 164 -17.45 -26.59 -9.77
CA MET A 164 -16.84 -25.78 -8.70
C MET A 164 -16.28 -24.41 -9.15
N GLY A 165 -16.69 -23.91 -10.31
CA GLY A 165 -16.33 -22.61 -10.85
C GLY A 165 -14.81 -22.41 -11.05
N LEU A 166 -14.35 -21.17 -10.91
CA LEU A 166 -12.94 -20.81 -11.11
C LEU A 166 -12.01 -21.57 -10.16
N LYS A 167 -12.46 -21.80 -8.92
CA LYS A 167 -11.72 -22.60 -7.93
C LYS A 167 -11.52 -24.03 -8.41
N GLY A 168 -12.54 -24.65 -9.01
CA GLY A 168 -12.42 -25.98 -9.61
C GLY A 168 -11.41 -26.01 -10.76
N ALA A 169 -11.47 -25.02 -11.64
CA ALA A 169 -10.56 -24.92 -12.78
C ALA A 169 -9.09 -24.85 -12.36
N VAL A 170 -8.74 -23.97 -11.40
CA VAL A 170 -7.35 -23.83 -10.96
C VAL A 170 -6.88 -24.93 -10.03
N ASN A 171 -7.79 -25.61 -9.31
CA ASN A 171 -7.40 -26.71 -8.43
C ASN A 171 -7.00 -27.98 -9.18
N LYS A 172 -7.37 -28.12 -10.47
CA LYS A 172 -6.87 -29.19 -11.34
C LYS A 172 -5.39 -29.00 -11.74
N ILE A 173 -4.85 -27.79 -11.54
CA ILE A 173 -3.45 -27.47 -11.79
C ILE A 173 -2.65 -27.79 -10.53
N SER A 174 -1.86 -28.86 -10.58
CA SER A 174 -1.08 -29.36 -9.44
C SER A 174 0.34 -28.78 -9.34
N GLU A 175 0.84 -28.17 -10.41
CA GLU A 175 2.22 -27.70 -10.53
C GLU A 175 2.27 -26.27 -11.08
N ASN A 176 3.42 -25.62 -10.94
CA ASN A 176 3.71 -24.29 -11.49
C ASN A 176 2.72 -23.21 -11.03
N TYR A 177 2.31 -23.23 -9.76
CA TYR A 177 1.54 -22.14 -9.16
C TYR A 177 2.18 -21.66 -7.87
N LYS A 178 1.86 -20.42 -7.48
CA LYS A 178 2.39 -19.84 -6.23
C LYS A 178 1.29 -19.19 -5.41
N ASN A 179 1.32 -19.47 -4.11
CA ASN A 179 0.57 -18.71 -3.12
C ASN A 179 1.51 -17.66 -2.52
N MET A 180 1.19 -16.38 -2.67
CA MET A 180 2.02 -15.28 -2.17
C MET A 180 1.36 -14.62 -0.98
N SER A 181 2.08 -14.53 0.15
CA SER A 181 1.62 -13.82 1.33
C SER A 181 1.86 -12.32 1.20
N PHE A 182 0.86 -11.52 1.57
CA PHE A 182 0.92 -10.06 1.57
C PHE A 182 0.33 -9.52 2.87
N VAL A 183 0.77 -8.33 3.29
CA VAL A 183 0.09 -7.54 4.34
C VAL A 183 -0.94 -6.64 3.68
N ASP A 184 -1.96 -7.27 3.10
CA ASP A 184 -2.99 -6.58 2.33
C ASP A 184 -4.36 -7.11 2.76
N PRO A 185 -5.05 -6.44 3.70
CA PRO A 185 -6.42 -6.81 4.06
C PRO A 185 -7.39 -6.73 2.87
N GLY A 186 -7.12 -5.86 1.89
CA GLY A 186 -8.00 -5.59 0.76
C GLY A 186 -8.25 -6.79 -0.13
N ILE A 187 -7.36 -7.79 -0.15
CA ILE A 187 -7.56 -9.02 -0.91
C ILE A 187 -8.72 -9.88 -0.38
N LEU A 188 -9.09 -9.71 0.90
CA LEU A 188 -10.13 -10.49 1.58
C LEU A 188 -11.44 -9.72 1.74
N LEU A 189 -11.50 -8.47 1.31
CA LEU A 189 -12.67 -7.62 1.50
C LEU A 189 -13.55 -7.63 0.25
N ASP A 190 -14.67 -8.34 0.35
CA ASP A 190 -15.79 -8.28 -0.59
C ASP A 190 -17.05 -7.70 0.08
N ALA A 191 -18.11 -7.46 -0.72
CA ALA A 191 -19.37 -6.89 -0.25
C ALA A 191 -20.53 -7.88 -0.38
N ASP A 192 -20.42 -9.07 0.20
CA ASP A 192 -21.40 -10.14 -0.01
C ASP A 192 -22.75 -9.93 0.66
N ASN A 193 -22.75 -9.18 1.76
CA ASN A 193 -23.92 -8.73 2.47
C ASN A 193 -23.74 -7.31 3.05
N PRO A 194 -24.81 -6.66 3.58
CA PRO A 194 -24.71 -5.31 4.11
C PRO A 194 -23.69 -5.12 5.24
N SER A 195 -23.45 -6.15 6.07
CA SER A 195 -22.45 -6.09 7.14
C SER A 195 -21.02 -6.06 6.57
N GLU A 196 -20.76 -6.81 5.52
CA GLU A 196 -19.48 -6.77 4.80
C GLU A 196 -19.26 -5.44 4.08
N PHE A 197 -20.32 -4.86 3.51
CA PHE A 197 -20.24 -3.50 2.97
C PHE A 197 -19.88 -2.46 4.05
N GLN A 198 -20.39 -2.60 5.27
CA GLN A 198 -19.95 -1.73 6.38
C GLN A 198 -18.48 -1.92 6.71
N LYS A 199 -17.95 -3.15 6.66
CA LYS A 199 -16.50 -3.39 6.84
C LYS A 199 -15.67 -2.68 5.77
N LEU A 200 -16.13 -2.65 4.52
CA LEU A 200 -15.48 -1.90 3.44
C LEU A 200 -15.46 -0.39 3.70
N LEU A 201 -16.56 0.18 4.21
CA LEU A 201 -16.62 1.59 4.59
C LEU A 201 -15.65 1.90 5.74
N SER A 202 -15.70 1.11 6.82
CA SER A 202 -14.78 1.26 7.95
C SER A 202 -13.32 1.06 7.55
N TYR A 203 -13.04 0.10 6.66
CA TYR A 203 -11.70 -0.07 6.10
C TYR A 203 -11.27 1.20 5.37
N LYS A 204 -12.13 1.77 4.51
CA LYS A 204 -11.78 2.98 3.77
C LYS A 204 -11.51 4.17 4.70
N GLU A 205 -12.33 4.38 5.72
CA GLU A 205 -12.17 5.46 6.69
C GLU A 205 -10.85 5.34 7.48
N ASN A 206 -10.48 4.13 7.87
CA ASN A 206 -9.31 3.87 8.72
C ASN A 206 -8.03 3.48 7.94
N SER A 207 -8.09 3.43 6.60
CA SER A 207 -6.96 2.99 5.75
C SER A 207 -5.93 4.07 5.45
N LYS A 208 -6.09 5.28 6.01
CA LYS A 208 -5.20 6.40 5.70
C LYS A 208 -3.76 6.13 6.18
N TYR A 209 -3.63 5.48 7.33
CA TYR A 209 -2.35 5.09 7.92
C TYR A 209 -2.43 3.63 8.40
N PRO A 210 -1.35 2.84 8.32
CA PRO A 210 -1.33 1.51 8.89
C PRO A 210 -1.37 1.60 10.42
N SER A 211 -2.14 0.73 11.07
CA SER A 211 -2.05 0.56 12.52
C SER A 211 -0.70 -0.04 12.91
N MET A 212 -0.31 0.06 14.19
CA MET A 212 0.92 -0.59 14.69
C MET A 212 0.96 -2.09 14.39
N ASP A 213 -0.19 -2.77 14.43
CA ASP A 213 -0.26 -4.20 14.13
C ASP A 213 -0.01 -4.48 12.65
N ILE A 214 -0.50 -3.63 11.75
CA ILE A 214 -0.16 -3.69 10.32
C ILE A 214 1.33 -3.38 10.13
N CYS A 215 1.90 -2.39 10.81
CA CYS A 215 3.33 -2.10 10.74
C CYS A 215 4.19 -3.30 11.17
N ARG A 216 3.80 -4.00 12.24
CA ARG A 216 4.50 -5.22 12.69
C ARG A 216 4.38 -6.36 11.67
N GLN A 217 3.21 -6.56 11.09
CA GLN A 217 3.03 -7.53 10.01
C GLN A 217 3.90 -7.19 8.80
N ILE A 218 4.05 -5.90 8.46
CA ILE A 218 4.97 -5.46 7.41
C ILE A 218 6.40 -5.88 7.77
N TYR A 219 6.86 -5.68 9.00
CA TYR A 219 8.20 -6.14 9.40
C TYR A 219 8.42 -7.63 9.18
N ASP A 220 7.43 -8.45 9.52
CA ASP A 220 7.52 -9.90 9.35
C ASP A 220 7.52 -10.28 7.87
N ASN A 221 6.69 -9.61 7.05
CA ASN A 221 6.62 -9.84 5.62
C ASN A 221 7.92 -9.48 4.87
N PHE A 222 8.62 -8.42 5.30
CA PHE A 222 9.91 -8.01 4.72
C PHE A 222 11.13 -8.69 5.39
N ASN A 223 10.91 -9.60 6.35
CA ASN A 223 11.98 -10.24 7.12
C ASN A 223 12.98 -9.25 7.75
N ILE A 224 12.46 -8.16 8.31
CA ILE A 224 13.27 -7.10 8.92
C ILE A 224 14.06 -7.64 10.12
N SER A 225 15.34 -7.26 10.23
CA SER A 225 16.21 -7.70 11.32
C SER A 225 15.73 -7.20 12.68
N LYS A 226 16.07 -7.93 13.75
CA LYS A 226 15.67 -7.57 15.12
C LYS A 226 16.19 -6.18 15.51
N GLU A 227 17.39 -5.81 15.06
CA GLU A 227 18.03 -4.53 15.33
C GLU A 227 17.25 -3.37 14.71
N ILE A 228 16.77 -3.54 13.48
CA ILE A 228 15.96 -2.50 12.79
C ILE A 228 14.58 -2.37 13.45
N LYS A 229 13.97 -3.49 13.86
CA LYS A 229 12.69 -3.46 14.61
C LYS A 229 12.85 -2.69 15.92
N LEU A 230 13.85 -3.04 16.74
CA LEU A 230 14.13 -2.37 18.02
C LEU A 230 14.45 -0.88 17.83
N HIS A 231 15.21 -0.54 16.79
CA HIS A 231 15.48 0.85 16.45
C HIS A 231 14.20 1.63 16.15
N SER A 232 13.36 1.09 15.26
CA SER A 232 12.13 1.75 14.81
C SER A 232 11.11 1.88 15.95
N GLU A 233 11.02 0.88 16.83
CA GLU A 233 10.22 0.93 18.05
C GLU A 233 10.73 2.04 18.99
N LYS A 234 12.04 2.13 19.21
CA LYS A 234 12.61 3.20 20.03
C LYS A 234 12.41 4.59 19.44
N VAL A 235 12.55 4.74 18.13
CA VAL A 235 12.23 5.99 17.41
C VAL A 235 10.75 6.34 17.60
N THR A 236 9.86 5.37 17.55
CA THR A 236 8.42 5.57 17.77
C THR A 236 8.12 6.06 19.20
N GLU A 237 8.79 5.50 20.22
CA GLU A 237 8.66 5.98 21.60
C GLU A 237 9.09 7.45 21.77
N VAL A 238 10.21 7.82 21.16
CA VAL A 238 10.71 9.20 21.18
C VAL A 238 9.77 10.14 20.43
N ALA A 239 9.31 9.73 19.25
CA ALA A 239 8.38 10.51 18.44
C ALA A 239 7.04 10.74 19.16
N LEU A 240 6.51 9.74 19.86
CA LEU A 240 5.32 9.88 20.71
C LEU A 240 5.55 10.83 21.89
N SER A 241 6.77 10.85 22.46
CA SER A 241 7.12 11.76 23.54
C SER A 241 7.13 13.21 23.06
N ILE A 242 7.73 13.46 21.89
CA ILE A 242 7.70 14.77 21.21
C ILE A 242 6.26 15.16 20.84
N TYR A 243 5.47 14.24 20.28
CA TYR A 243 4.05 14.48 19.97
C TYR A 243 3.26 14.94 21.21
N ASN A 244 3.40 14.25 22.34
CA ASN A 244 2.70 14.62 23.58
C ASN A 244 3.11 16.00 24.09
N MET A 245 4.38 16.37 23.91
CA MET A 245 4.89 17.70 24.25
C MET A 245 4.29 18.77 23.33
N MET A 246 4.27 18.54 22.02
CA MET A 246 3.65 19.46 21.05
C MET A 246 2.16 19.66 21.32
N TYR A 247 1.44 18.57 21.64
CA TYR A 247 0.03 18.63 22.02
C TYR A 247 -0.20 19.51 23.25
N LYS A 248 0.65 19.42 24.28
CA LYS A 248 0.59 20.31 25.46
C LYS A 248 0.87 21.78 25.14
N CYS A 249 1.62 22.05 24.07
CA CYS A 249 1.89 23.40 23.57
C CYS A 249 0.80 23.91 22.62
N GLY A 250 -0.30 23.17 22.43
CA GLY A 250 -1.40 23.53 21.53
C GLY A 250 -1.15 23.24 20.04
N ILE A 251 -0.04 22.56 19.71
CA ILE A 251 0.28 22.15 18.34
C ILE A 251 -0.36 20.78 18.08
N ILE A 252 -1.31 20.74 17.15
CA ILE A 252 -2.06 19.53 16.80
C ILE A 252 -1.36 18.84 15.64
N LEU A 253 -0.81 17.66 15.91
CA LEU A 253 -0.18 16.79 14.92
C LEU A 253 -0.98 15.49 14.76
N ASN A 254 -0.77 14.77 13.67
CA ASN A 254 -1.37 13.47 13.46
C ASN A 254 -0.54 12.35 14.11
N LYS A 255 -1.03 11.84 15.26
CA LYS A 255 -0.37 10.76 16.01
C LYS A 255 -0.16 9.49 15.18
N ASP A 256 -1.18 9.05 14.45
CA ASP A 256 -1.14 7.77 13.71
C ASP A 256 -0.16 7.84 12.54
N LEU A 257 -0.08 8.98 11.86
CA LEU A 257 0.92 9.25 10.84
C LEU A 257 2.35 9.22 11.41
N ILE A 258 2.58 9.88 12.55
CA ILE A 258 3.89 9.87 13.23
C ILE A 258 4.29 8.44 13.59
N VAL A 259 3.39 7.69 14.22
CA VAL A 259 3.65 6.30 14.62
C VAL A 259 3.95 5.43 13.41
N ALA A 260 3.13 5.48 12.37
CA ALA A 260 3.34 4.69 11.16
C ALA A 260 4.66 5.02 10.47
N ALA A 261 4.98 6.32 10.32
CA ALA A 261 6.22 6.75 9.69
C ALA A 261 7.46 6.37 10.53
N SER A 262 7.42 6.56 11.84
CA SER A 262 8.50 6.14 12.75
C SER A 262 8.71 4.62 12.73
N MET A 263 7.65 3.83 12.67
CA MET A 263 7.79 2.38 12.55
C MET A 263 8.38 1.99 11.19
N LEU A 264 7.95 2.60 10.10
CA LEU A 264 8.25 2.09 8.76
C LEU A 264 9.44 2.75 8.05
N HIS A 265 10.05 3.80 8.61
CA HIS A 265 11.08 4.60 7.91
C HIS A 265 12.31 3.81 7.42
N ASP A 266 12.70 2.77 8.16
CA ASP A 266 13.90 1.97 7.89
C ASP A 266 13.58 0.57 7.33
N ILE A 267 12.36 0.30 6.84
CA ILE A 267 11.96 -1.05 6.37
C ILE A 267 12.76 -1.54 5.16
N ALA A 268 13.39 -0.65 4.39
CA ALA A 268 14.25 -1.03 3.27
C ALA A 268 15.75 -0.94 3.62
N LYS A 269 16.11 -0.90 4.90
CA LYS A 269 17.50 -0.73 5.33
C LYS A 269 18.36 -1.89 4.82
N GLY A 270 19.44 -1.55 4.11
CA GLY A 270 20.25 -2.49 3.33
C GLY A 270 20.18 -2.19 1.83
N GLU A 271 19.06 -1.63 1.36
CA GLU A 271 18.90 -1.17 -0.01
C GLU A 271 19.65 0.14 -0.28
N LYS A 272 20.12 0.32 -1.52
CA LYS A 272 20.67 1.60 -1.96
C LYS A 272 19.53 2.64 -2.00
N LYS A 273 19.71 3.77 -1.32
CA LYS A 273 18.65 4.79 -1.14
C LYS A 273 17.39 4.20 -0.49
N HIS A 274 17.59 3.52 0.65
CA HIS A 274 16.51 2.83 1.37
C HIS A 274 15.29 3.70 1.65
N ASN A 275 15.47 5.00 1.91
CA ASN A 275 14.38 5.95 2.10
C ASN A 275 13.43 6.02 0.88
N ILE A 276 13.97 5.98 -0.35
CA ILE A 276 13.18 6.01 -1.58
C ILE A 276 12.46 4.68 -1.81
N VAL A 277 13.17 3.57 -1.58
CA VAL A 277 12.61 2.22 -1.75
C VAL A 277 11.48 1.96 -0.74
N ALA A 278 11.72 2.28 0.54
CA ALA A 278 10.71 2.18 1.59
C ALA A 278 9.50 3.08 1.29
N ALA A 279 9.73 4.34 0.89
CA ALA A 279 8.65 5.24 0.49
C ALA A 279 7.83 4.66 -0.67
N GLN A 280 8.48 4.10 -1.69
CA GLN A 280 7.78 3.48 -2.81
C GLN A 280 6.88 2.31 -2.36
N TRP A 281 7.39 1.38 -1.57
CA TRP A 281 6.60 0.25 -1.07
C TRP A 281 5.38 0.72 -0.27
N ILE A 282 5.59 1.64 0.66
CA ILE A 282 4.52 2.19 1.51
C ILE A 282 3.49 2.97 0.70
N ARG A 283 3.93 3.71 -0.34
CA ARG A 283 3.04 4.41 -1.28
C ARG A 283 2.19 3.43 -2.09
N GLU A 284 2.78 2.33 -2.56
CA GLU A 284 2.10 1.28 -3.32
C GLU A 284 1.14 0.45 -2.46
N MET A 285 1.36 0.38 -1.14
CA MET A 285 0.40 -0.16 -0.16
C MET A 285 -0.76 0.81 0.13
N GLY A 286 -0.73 2.03 -0.43
CA GLY A 286 -1.79 3.03 -0.30
C GLY A 286 -1.55 4.10 0.77
N TYR A 287 -0.42 4.06 1.49
CA TYR A 287 -0.13 4.96 2.60
C TYR A 287 0.70 6.17 2.17
N LYS A 288 0.12 7.02 1.31
CA LYS A 288 0.84 8.15 0.68
C LYS A 288 1.52 9.09 1.67
N GLU A 289 0.79 9.59 2.67
CA GLU A 289 1.36 10.56 3.62
C GLU A 289 2.49 9.96 4.46
N VAL A 290 2.37 8.68 4.85
CA VAL A 290 3.45 7.94 5.50
C VAL A 290 4.66 7.86 4.56
N SER A 291 4.44 7.53 3.29
CA SER A 291 5.53 7.46 2.29
C SER A 291 6.27 8.77 2.12
N ASP A 292 5.56 9.90 2.17
CA ASP A 292 6.14 11.23 1.97
C ASP A 292 7.09 11.58 3.13
N ILE A 293 6.74 11.22 4.37
CA ILE A 293 7.64 11.37 5.53
C ILE A 293 8.85 10.43 5.44
N ILE A 294 8.62 9.16 5.08
CA ILE A 294 9.70 8.17 4.93
C ILE A 294 10.69 8.60 3.85
N GLU A 295 10.23 9.20 2.76
CA GLU A 295 11.12 9.66 1.68
C GLU A 295 12.13 10.71 2.17
N GLU A 296 11.73 11.54 3.13
CA GLU A 296 12.51 12.67 3.68
C GLU A 296 13.20 12.37 5.04
N HIS A 297 13.01 11.19 5.64
CA HIS A 297 13.51 10.91 7.01
C HIS A 297 15.04 11.03 7.15
N MET A 298 15.79 10.89 6.05
CA MET A 298 17.24 11.09 6.03
C MET A 298 17.65 12.55 5.75
N HIS A 299 16.82 13.32 5.06
CA HIS A 299 17.09 14.69 4.64
C HIS A 299 15.76 15.39 4.30
N LEU A 300 15.43 16.44 5.05
CA LEU A 300 14.22 17.23 4.85
C LEU A 300 14.38 18.13 3.62
N ARG A 301 13.36 18.21 2.76
CA ARG A 301 13.38 19.06 1.55
C ARG A 301 13.01 20.51 1.87
N ASP A 302 11.90 20.69 2.59
CA ASP A 302 11.36 21.99 3.01
C ASP A 302 11.12 21.97 4.52
N TYR A 303 11.77 22.84 5.31
CA TYR A 303 11.67 22.84 6.78
C TYR A 303 11.54 24.28 7.36
N ASN A 304 10.46 24.94 6.94
CA ASN A 304 10.18 26.38 7.09
C ASN A 304 9.66 26.81 8.47
N ASP A 305 10.45 26.58 9.53
CA ASP A 305 10.17 27.03 10.91
C ASP A 305 8.82 26.56 11.51
N GLU A 306 8.09 25.69 10.81
CA GLU A 306 6.87 25.03 11.24
C GLU A 306 7.16 23.58 11.67
N ILE A 307 6.51 23.13 12.74
CA ILE A 307 6.65 21.78 13.25
C ILE A 307 5.52 20.95 12.66
N THR A 308 5.86 19.99 11.79
CA THR A 308 4.93 19.00 11.27
C THR A 308 5.35 17.59 11.70
N GLU A 309 4.58 16.58 11.30
CA GLU A 309 4.87 15.18 11.61
C GLU A 309 6.25 14.74 11.11
N LYS A 310 6.72 15.30 9.98
CA LYS A 310 8.03 14.91 9.41
C LYS A 310 9.19 15.43 10.25
N GLU A 311 9.12 16.63 10.83
CA GLU A 311 10.15 17.14 11.74
C GLU A 311 10.21 16.30 13.03
N VAL A 312 9.06 15.87 13.54
CA VAL A 312 8.98 14.97 14.71
C VAL A 312 9.67 13.64 14.43
N VAL A 313 9.32 12.97 13.32
CA VAL A 313 9.91 11.68 12.94
C VAL A 313 11.40 11.83 12.64
N TYR A 314 11.77 12.89 11.91
CA TYR A 314 13.16 13.18 11.56
C TYR A 314 14.01 13.35 12.82
N LEU A 315 13.58 14.19 13.77
CA LEU A 315 14.30 14.43 15.02
C LEU A 315 14.37 13.17 15.88
N ALA A 316 13.26 12.44 16.02
CA ALA A 316 13.22 11.21 16.80
C ALA A 316 14.25 10.17 16.34
N ASP A 317 14.43 9.96 15.03
CA ASP A 317 15.51 9.11 14.51
C ASP A 317 16.89 9.65 14.92
N LYS A 318 17.14 10.96 14.83
CA LYS A 318 18.45 11.53 15.19
C LYS A 318 18.75 11.49 16.69
N LEU A 319 17.75 11.30 17.54
CA LEU A 319 17.91 11.11 18.99
C LEU A 319 18.07 9.64 19.41
N VAL A 320 18.08 8.69 18.46
CA VAL A 320 18.16 7.26 18.76
C VAL A 320 19.33 6.59 18.02
N ALA A 321 20.18 5.84 18.71
CA ALA A 321 21.20 4.98 18.09
C ALA A 321 21.03 3.53 18.57
N GLY A 322 20.76 2.62 17.63
CA GLY A 322 20.28 1.28 17.99
C GLY A 322 18.93 1.42 18.71
N ASP A 323 18.86 0.96 19.95
CA ASP A 323 17.71 1.02 20.86
C ASP A 323 17.88 2.04 22.01
N ARG A 324 18.87 2.95 21.92
CA ARG A 324 19.22 3.89 22.99
C ARG A 324 19.06 5.35 22.57
N LEU A 325 18.71 6.18 23.55
CA LEU A 325 18.75 7.63 23.42
C LEU A 325 20.20 8.14 23.31
N VAL A 326 20.42 9.10 22.42
CA VAL A 326 21.70 9.78 22.22
C VAL A 326 21.47 11.26 21.96
N THR A 327 22.49 12.10 22.18
CA THR A 327 22.45 13.49 21.71
C THR A 327 22.68 13.53 20.19
N ILE A 328 22.30 14.65 19.56
CA ILE A 328 22.56 14.89 18.14
C ILE A 328 24.07 14.82 17.87
N GLU A 329 24.89 15.43 18.71
CA GLU A 329 26.35 15.38 18.59
C GLU A 329 26.86 13.94 18.61
N GLN A 330 26.37 13.12 19.54
CA GLN A 330 26.75 11.71 19.64
C GLN A 330 26.33 10.90 18.41
N LYS A 331 25.10 11.09 17.90
CA LYS A 331 24.57 10.40 16.71
C LYS A 331 25.44 10.66 15.47
N PHE A 332 25.94 11.88 15.32
CA PHE A 332 26.70 12.29 14.14
C PHE A 332 28.23 12.09 14.28
N ALA A 333 28.79 12.14 15.49
CA ALA A 333 30.25 12.07 15.73
C ALA A 333 30.92 10.85 15.08
N ALA A 334 30.32 9.66 15.22
CA ALA A 334 30.88 8.44 14.66
C ALA A 334 30.98 8.47 13.12
N LYS A 335 29.98 9.06 12.44
CA LYS A 335 29.98 9.20 10.98
C LYS A 335 30.92 10.30 10.51
N GLU A 336 31.00 11.41 11.23
CA GLU A 336 31.95 12.49 10.94
C GLU A 336 33.41 12.00 11.00
N GLN A 337 33.74 11.15 11.99
CA GLN A 337 35.06 10.53 12.10
C GLN A 337 35.33 9.52 10.98
N LEU A 338 34.34 8.67 10.66
CA LEU A 338 34.48 7.64 9.63
C LEU A 338 34.73 8.24 8.23
N TYR A 339 34.12 9.39 7.93
CA TYR A 339 34.22 10.07 6.63
C TYR A 339 35.04 11.36 6.69
N ALA A 340 35.98 11.48 7.64
CA ALA A 340 36.76 12.69 7.87
C ALA A 340 37.53 13.20 6.63
N TYR A 341 37.89 12.30 5.71
CA TYR A 341 38.64 12.60 4.49
C TYR A 341 37.79 12.67 3.21
N ASP A 342 36.46 12.47 3.31
CA ASP A 342 35.52 12.63 2.18
C ASP A 342 34.70 13.91 2.38
N LEU A 343 35.17 15.00 1.79
CA LEU A 343 34.56 16.33 1.94
C LEU A 343 33.11 16.39 1.46
N ASN A 344 32.73 15.60 0.45
CA ASN A 344 31.38 15.58 -0.09
C ASN A 344 30.42 14.89 0.89
N VAL A 345 30.82 13.74 1.42
CA VAL A 345 30.02 13.01 2.43
C VAL A 345 29.95 13.81 3.73
N LEU A 346 31.05 14.44 4.15
CA LEU A 346 31.09 15.28 5.34
C LEU A 346 30.13 16.48 5.24
N LYS A 347 30.03 17.11 4.06
CA LYS A 347 29.09 18.21 3.81
C LYS A 347 27.64 17.76 4.04
N ILE A 348 27.25 16.62 3.47
CA ILE A 348 25.90 16.04 3.65
C ILE A 348 25.62 15.70 5.13
N ILE A 349 26.63 15.16 5.84
CA ILE A 349 26.51 14.85 7.27
C ILE A 349 26.27 16.13 8.08
N LYS A 350 27.02 17.20 7.80
CA LYS A 350 26.86 18.50 8.47
C LYS A 350 25.50 19.13 8.20
N GLU A 351 25.04 19.15 6.95
CA GLU A 351 23.71 19.66 6.59
C GLU A 351 22.60 18.92 7.36
N ARG A 352 22.68 17.58 7.44
CA ARG A 352 21.70 16.78 8.21
C ARG A 352 21.74 17.07 9.71
N LYS A 353 22.93 17.33 10.26
CA LYS A 353 23.13 17.72 11.66
C LYS A 353 22.53 19.10 11.92
N GLU A 354 22.74 20.06 11.03
CA GLU A 354 22.13 21.39 11.11
C GLU A 354 20.60 21.32 11.06
N GLN A 355 20.04 20.50 10.16
CA GLN A 355 18.59 20.23 10.13
C GLN A 355 18.10 19.65 11.47
N ALA A 356 18.83 18.68 12.04
CA ALA A 356 18.47 18.08 13.31
C ALA A 356 18.50 19.09 14.47
N MET A 357 19.54 19.92 14.54
CA MET A 357 19.67 20.98 15.53
C MET A 357 18.55 22.01 15.40
N LYS A 358 18.20 22.39 14.16
CA LYS A 358 17.09 23.32 13.92
C LYS A 358 15.75 22.73 14.40
N CYS A 359 15.44 21.48 14.03
CA CYS A 359 14.24 20.80 14.52
C CYS A 359 14.22 20.72 16.05
N TYR A 360 15.36 20.39 16.67
CA TYR A 360 15.50 20.35 18.12
C TYR A 360 15.18 21.72 18.73
N SER A 361 15.81 22.79 18.25
CA SER A 361 15.56 24.15 18.75
C SER A 361 14.10 24.57 18.57
N MET A 362 13.48 24.27 17.42
CA MET A 362 12.07 24.58 17.18
C MET A 362 11.16 23.88 18.17
N ILE A 363 11.36 22.57 18.35
CA ILE A 363 10.52 21.71 19.19
C ILE A 363 10.69 22.07 20.67
N TYR A 364 11.91 22.16 21.19
CA TYR A 364 12.14 22.41 22.61
C TYR A 364 11.92 23.88 23.02
N LYS A 365 12.01 24.84 22.10
CA LYS A 365 11.60 26.23 22.37
C LYS A 365 10.09 26.35 22.67
N GLN A 366 9.25 25.51 22.06
CA GLN A 366 7.82 25.50 22.38
C GLN A 366 7.56 25.01 23.80
N GLU A 367 8.34 24.04 24.27
CA GLU A 367 8.25 23.55 25.65
C GLU A 367 8.63 24.65 26.65
N GLU A 368 9.75 25.35 26.42
CA GLU A 368 10.18 26.48 27.26
C GLU A 368 9.12 27.59 27.33
N ASN A 369 8.56 27.98 26.18
CA ASN A 369 7.50 28.99 26.12
C ASN A 369 6.24 28.57 26.90
N ASN A 370 5.87 27.29 26.81
CA ASN A 370 4.69 26.77 27.50
C ASN A 370 4.89 26.73 29.02
N ILE A 371 6.08 26.33 29.49
CA ILE A 371 6.44 26.34 30.92
C ILE A 371 6.37 27.78 31.46
N CYS A 372 6.98 28.74 30.75
CA CYS A 372 6.97 30.16 31.15
C CYS A 372 5.53 30.74 31.20
N ALA A 373 4.67 30.37 30.25
CA ALA A 373 3.27 30.79 30.25
C ALA A 373 2.49 30.22 31.46
N ILE A 374 2.74 28.97 31.84
CA ILE A 374 2.11 28.34 33.01
C ILE A 374 2.58 29.04 34.30
N GLU A 375 3.89 29.27 34.46
CA GLU A 375 4.46 29.97 35.61
C GLU A 375 3.87 31.38 35.77
N THR A 376 3.81 32.15 34.68
CA THR A 376 3.20 33.49 34.67
C THR A 376 1.72 33.44 35.09
N SER A 377 0.96 32.44 34.62
CA SER A 377 -0.46 32.30 34.96
C SER A 377 -0.72 31.84 36.41
N MET A 378 0.29 31.27 37.08
CA MET A 378 0.23 30.89 38.50
C MET A 378 0.59 32.05 39.43
N GLU A 379 1.38 33.02 38.98
CA GLU A 379 1.72 34.23 39.74
C GLU A 379 0.59 35.28 39.72
N GLU A 380 -0.30 35.24 38.72
CA GLU A 380 -1.45 36.15 38.59
C GLU A 380 -2.72 35.70 39.34
N LYS A 381 -2.68 34.56 40.06
CA LYS A 381 -3.77 34.05 40.90
C LYS A 381 -3.39 34.05 42.38
#